data_AF-A0A078IZ43-F1
#
_entry.id   AF-A0A078IZ43-F1
#
_cell.length_a   1.000
_cell.length_b   1.000
_cell.length_c   1.000
_cell.angle_alpha   90.00
_cell.angle_beta   90.00
_cell.angle_gamma   90.00
#
_symmetry.space_group_name_H-M   'P 1'
#
loop_
_entity.id
_entity.type
_entity.pdbx_description
1 polymer ?
#
loop_
_entity_poly.entity_id
_entity_poly.type
_entity_poly.pdbx_seq_one_letter_code
_entity_poly.pdbx_strand_id
1 'polypeptide(L)' 'MFPGLIYRIRGMKGMKGAQIVLLIFVSGKIVITGAKKREETYKAFENIYPVLTQFQKKFTR' A
#
# COMPACT_ATOMS: atom_id res chain seq x y z
N MET A 1 19.54 -6.47 -3.32
CA MET A 1 18.08 -6.66 -3.56
C MET A 1 17.31 -6.19 -2.33
N PHE A 2 16.11 -5.63 -2.50
CA PHE A 2 15.28 -5.12 -1.39
C PHE A 2 14.26 -6.19 -0.95
N PRO A 3 14.03 -6.43 0.35
CA PRO A 3 13.23 -7.57 0.85
C PRO A 3 11.70 -7.34 0.85
N GLY A 4 11.22 -6.16 0.46
CA GLY A 4 9.79 -5.82 0.41
C GLY A 4 9.25 -5.71 -1.02
N LEU A 5 7.94 -5.90 -1.17
CA LEU A 5 7.22 -5.62 -2.42
C LEU A 5 7.06 -4.11 -2.59
N ILE A 6 7.44 -3.59 -3.75
CA ILE A 6 7.27 -2.19 -4.12
C ILE A 6 6.03 -2.07 -5.01
N TYR A 7 4.94 -1.49 -4.49
CA TYR A 7 3.71 -1.25 -5.23
C TYR A 7 3.54 0.24 -5.53
N ARG A 8 3.33 0.58 -6.80
CA ARG A 8 3.22 1.98 -7.26
C ARG A 8 1.81 2.27 -7.72
N ILE A 9 1.16 3.22 -7.06
CA ILE A 9 -0.18 3.67 -7.43
C ILE A 9 -0.04 4.91 -8.31
N ARG A 10 -0.53 4.82 -9.55
CA ARG A 10 -0.59 5.94 -10.49
C ARG A 10 -2.06 6.27 -10.77
N GLY A 11 -2.47 7.50 -10.49
CA GLY A 11 -3.77 8.01 -10.92
C GLY A 11 -4.99 7.52 -10.13
N MET A 12 -4.99 7.67 -8.80
CA MET A 12 -6.22 7.47 -8.02
C MET A 12 -7.24 8.59 -8.27
N LYS A 13 -8.52 8.21 -8.36
CA LYS A 13 -9.65 9.14 -8.50
C LYS A 13 -9.66 10.10 -7.30
N GLY A 14 -9.53 11.40 -7.57
CA GLY A 14 -9.46 12.44 -6.53
C GLY A 14 -8.04 12.75 -6.00
N MET A 15 -6.99 12.13 -6.55
CA MET A 15 -5.58 12.39 -6.19
C MET A 15 -4.75 12.68 -7.44
N LYS A 16 -5.06 13.81 -8.10
CA LYS A 16 -4.35 14.27 -9.30
C LYS A 16 -2.90 14.61 -8.96
N GLY A 17 -1.96 13.96 -9.64
CA GLY A 17 -0.53 14.22 -9.51
C GLY A 17 0.14 13.63 -8.27
N ALA A 18 -0.56 12.79 -7.49
CA ALA A 18 0.06 12.01 -6.42
C ALA A 18 0.77 10.77 -7.01
N GLN A 19 2.00 10.52 -6.57
CA GLN A 19 2.78 9.34 -6.93
C GLN A 19 3.00 8.51 -5.67
N ILE A 20 1.98 7.75 -5.28
CA ILE A 20 2.04 6.96 -4.05
C ILE A 20 2.84 5.68 -4.29
N VAL A 21 3.76 5.40 -3.37
CA VAL A 21 4.52 4.15 -3.34
C VAL A 21 4.29 3.47 -2.01
N LEU A 22 3.99 2.18 -2.06
CA LEU A 22 3.85 1.31 -0.91
C LEU A 22 5.01 0.31 -0.87
N LEU A 23 5.63 0.18 0.30
CA LEU A 23 6.59 -0.88 0.60
C LEU A 23 5.90 -1.87 1.53
N ILE A 24 5.66 -3.08 1.05
CA ILE A 24 4.93 -4.12 1.78
C ILE A 24 5.91 -5.21 2.18
N PHE A 25 5.98 -5.51 3.47
CA PHE A 25 6.88 -6.52 4.03
C PHE A 25 6.12 -7.80 4.35
N VAL A 26 6.82 -8.94 4.30
CA VAL A 26 6.26 -10.26 4.64
C VAL A 26 5.73 -10.36 6.07
N SER A 27 6.16 -9.49 6.97
CA SER A 27 5.66 -9.36 8.34
C SER A 27 4.29 -8.69 8.43
N GLY A 28 3.74 -8.20 7.33
CA GLY A 28 2.51 -7.42 7.29
C GLY A 28 2.71 -5.92 7.54
N LYS A 29 3.95 -5.47 7.83
CA LYS A 29 4.27 -4.03 7.93
C LYS A 29 4.17 -3.37 6.55
N ILE A 30 3.64 -2.15 6.52
CA ILE A 30 3.49 -1.35 5.30
C ILE A 30 4.06 0.04 5.53
N VAL A 31 4.83 0.54 4.58
CA VAL A 31 5.25 1.93 4.51
C VAL A 31 4.58 2.57 3.30
N ILE A 32 3.99 3.75 3.48
CA ILE A 32 3.34 4.52 2.41
C ILE A 32 4.08 5.85 2.29
N THR A 33 4.47 6.23 1.07
CA THR A 33 5.19 7.48 0.77
C THR A 33 4.71 8.11 -0.52
N GLY A 34 5.11 9.35 -0.78
CA GLY A 34 4.73 10.14 -1.95
C GLY A 34 3.37 10.83 -1.85
N ALA A 35 2.73 10.76 -0.69
CA ALA A 35 1.51 11.51 -0.37
C ALA A 35 1.84 12.98 -0.10
N LYS A 36 1.04 13.90 -0.65
CA LYS A 36 1.12 15.34 -0.40
C LYS A 36 0.22 15.77 0.76
N LYS A 37 -0.79 14.95 1.08
CA LYS A 37 -1.72 15.18 2.19
C LYS A 37 -1.93 13.90 2.98
N ARG A 38 -2.36 14.03 4.24
CA ARG A 38 -2.56 12.86 5.10
C ARG A 38 -3.69 11.96 4.59
N GLU A 39 -4.75 12.55 4.06
CA GLU A 39 -5.93 11.86 3.52
C GLU A 39 -5.57 10.92 2.36
N GLU A 40 -4.54 11.28 1.60
CA GLU A 40 -4.02 10.47 0.50
C GLU A 40 -3.41 9.15 0.99
N THR A 41 -2.79 9.17 2.17
CA THR A 41 -2.21 7.97 2.80
C THR A 41 -3.32 7.02 3.22
N TYR A 42 -4.38 7.55 3.83
CA TYR A 42 -5.54 6.75 4.23
C TYR A 42 -6.25 6.12 3.04
N LYS A 43 -6.51 6.90 1.97
CA LYS A 43 -7.11 6.39 0.73
C LYS A 43 -6.26 5.31 0.07
N ALA A 44 -4.94 5.49 0.04
CA ALA A 44 -4.03 4.47 -0.51
C ALA A 44 -4.09 3.16 0.29
N PHE A 45 -4.14 3.26 1.62
CA PHE A 45 -4.30 2.10 2.49
C PHE A 45 -5.64 1.41 2.29
N GLU A 46 -6.75 2.16 2.31
CA GLU A 46 -8.11 1.63 2.08
C GLU A 46 -8.25 0.92 0.74
N ASN A 47 -7.57 1.43 -0.31
CA ASN A 47 -7.58 0.81 -1.62
C ASN A 47 -6.85 -0.54 -1.66
N ILE A 48 -5.70 -0.66 -0.98
CA ILE A 48 -4.87 -1.88 -1.02
C ILE A 48 -5.29 -2.91 0.03
N TYR A 49 -5.90 -2.48 1.13
CA TYR A 49 -6.21 -3.34 2.28
C TYR A 49 -7.03 -4.59 1.91
N PRO A 50 -8.11 -4.51 1.09
CA PRO A 50 -8.85 -5.69 0.67
C PRO A 50 -8.02 -6.69 -0.14
N VAL A 51 -7.02 -6.22 -0.90
CA VAL A 51 -6.10 -7.08 -1.64
C VAL A 51 -5.18 -7.79 -0.65
N LEU A 52 -4.61 -7.06 0.31
CA LEU A 52 -3.68 -7.64 1.29
C LEU A 52 -4.35 -8.71 2.16
N THR A 53 -5.61 -8.51 2.54
CA THR A 53 -6.35 -9.49 3.34
C THR A 53 -6.66 -10.77 2.56
N GLN A 54 -6.83 -10.71 1.23
CA GLN A 54 -6.96 -11.90 0.38
C GLN A 54 -5.70 -12.76 0.36
N PHE A 55 -4.51 -12.15 0.48
CA PHE A 55 -3.23 -12.84 0.50
C PHE A 55 -2.66 -13.06 1.92
N GLN A 56 -3.46 -12.77 2.95
CA GLN A 56 -3.05 -13.03 4.32
C GLN A 56 -2.84 -14.53 4.51
N LYS A 57 -1.60 -14.93 4.81
CA LYS A 57 -1.28 -16.30 5.15
C LYS A 57 -2.01 -16.68 6.44
N LYS A 58 -2.98 -17.59 6.34
CA LYS A 58 -3.57 -18.24 7.51
C LYS A 58 -2.54 -19.23 8.03
N PHE A 59 -2.13 -19.06 9.28
CA PHE A 59 -1.32 -20.05 9.95
C PHE A 59 -2.23 -21.25 10.28
N THR A 60 -2.29 -22.21 9.37
CA THR A 60 -2.80 -23.54 9.71
C THR A 60 -1.67 -24.24 10.47
N ARG A 61 -1.96 -24.69 11.69
CA ARG A 61 -1.05 -25.54 12.46
C ARG A 61 -0.87 -26.88 11.76
#